data_AF-A0A7S1I1F7-F1
#
_entry.id   AF-A0A7S1I1F7-F1
#
_cell.length_a   1.000
_cell.length_b   1.000
_cell.length_c   1.000
_cell.angle_alpha   90.00
_cell.angle_beta   90.00
_cell.angle_gamma   90.00
#
_symmetry.space_group_name_H-M   'P 1'
#
loop_
_entity.id
_entity.type
_entity.pdbx_description
1 polymer ?
#
loop_
_entity_poly.entity_id
_entity_poly.type
_entity_poly.pdbx_seq_one_letter_code
_entity_poly.pdbx_strand_id
1 'polypeptide(L)'
;ADAVYLGRTHVDRERVYSEYNGDTISKSYMKANTFLLTDLFGIPEACLIADVIQYFNAVGVTYDPHYLFEDVRGAVRTIHVDGSLHLAISADQDRYLKPNPDLAAFLQQLKSEGISLFLLTNSHYPFMDKGMRKILGTSGDDWRSLFDVIIVRA
;
A
#
# COMPACT_ATOMS: atom_id res chain seq x y z
N ALA A 1 7.98 9.22 23.46
CA ALA A 1 6.52 9.00 23.50
C ALA A 1 5.75 9.92 22.55
N ASP A 2 6.41 10.88 21.88
CA ASP A 2 5.78 11.95 21.07
C ASP A 2 5.11 11.49 19.76
N ALA A 3 4.90 10.18 19.59
CA ALA A 3 4.35 9.56 18.38
C ALA A 3 3.33 8.45 18.68
N VAL A 4 2.78 8.40 19.90
CA VAL A 4 1.74 7.41 20.27
C VAL A 4 0.37 8.05 20.17
N TYR A 5 -0.54 7.39 19.45
CA TYR A 5 -1.89 7.88 19.19
C TYR A 5 -2.92 6.79 19.50
N LEU A 6 -4.06 7.20 20.06
CA LEU A 6 -5.27 6.41 20.14
C LEU A 6 -6.31 7.06 19.23
N GLY A 7 -6.55 6.45 18.08
CA GLY A 7 -7.27 7.11 17.00
C GLY A 7 -6.48 8.29 16.48
N ARG A 8 -7.08 9.48 16.43
CA ARG A 8 -6.42 10.74 16.05
C ARG A 8 -5.93 11.55 17.24
N THR A 9 -6.08 11.03 18.46
CA THR A 9 -5.72 11.74 19.68
C THR A 9 -4.34 11.31 20.16
N HIS A 10 -3.45 12.27 20.36
CA HIS A 10 -2.12 12.02 20.94
C HIS A 10 -2.26 11.50 22.37
N VAL A 11 -1.49 10.47 22.72
CA VAL A 11 -1.46 9.87 24.05
C VAL A 11 -0.26 10.41 24.80
N ASP A 12 -0.47 10.97 25.99
CA ASP A 12 0.63 11.46 26.81
C ASP A 12 1.54 10.32 27.29
N ARG A 13 2.77 10.70 27.64
CA ARG A 13 3.81 9.76 28.08
C ARG A 13 3.41 9.02 29.34
N GLU A 14 2.75 9.68 30.30
CA GLU A 14 2.38 9.08 31.59
C GLU A 14 1.41 7.92 31.40
N ARG A 15 0.41 8.10 30.54
CA ARG A 15 -0.53 7.06 30.17
C ARG A 15 0.16 5.89 29.47
N VAL A 16 1.03 6.16 28.49
CA VAL A 16 1.81 5.09 27.83
C VAL A 16 2.62 4.28 28.85
N TYR A 17 3.31 4.96 29.78
CA TYR A 17 4.06 4.29 30.85
C TYR A 17 3.17 3.42 31.74
N SER A 18 1.98 3.90 32.08
CA SER A 18 1.04 3.14 32.93
C SER A 18 0.50 1.88 32.24
N GLU A 19 0.26 1.94 30.93
CA GLU A 19 -0.32 0.82 30.17
C GLU A 19 0.75 -0.21 29.75
N TYR A 20 1.96 0.25 29.39
CA TYR A 20 3.03 -0.61 28.85
C TYR A 20 4.17 -0.88 29.84
N ASN A 21 4.09 -0.35 31.06
CA ASN A 21 5.11 -0.46 32.11
C ASN A 21 6.50 0.01 31.66
N GLY A 22 6.53 1.06 30.84
CA GLY A 22 7.77 1.64 30.30
C GLY A 22 7.61 2.25 28.91
N ASP A 23 8.75 2.69 28.38
CA ASP A 23 8.89 3.25 27.02
C ASP A 23 9.21 2.20 25.94
N THR A 24 9.37 0.93 26.33
CA THR A 24 9.85 -0.12 25.43
C THR A 24 8.85 -1.25 25.34
N ILE A 25 8.66 -1.75 24.12
CA ILE A 25 7.82 -2.92 23.86
C ILE A 25 8.75 -4.12 23.63
N SER A 26 8.49 -5.23 24.32
CA SER A 26 9.28 -6.44 24.16
C SER A 26 9.14 -7.00 22.73
N LYS A 27 10.18 -7.66 22.22
CA LYS A 27 10.13 -8.26 20.88
C LYS A 27 9.01 -9.30 20.74
N SER A 28 8.73 -10.06 21.80
CA SER A 28 7.65 -11.04 21.82
C SER A 28 6.28 -10.36 21.74
N TYR A 29 6.08 -9.26 22.47
CA TYR A 29 4.83 -8.51 22.40
C TYR A 29 4.64 -7.86 21.03
N MET A 30 5.68 -7.23 20.48
CA MET A 30 5.60 -6.67 19.12
C MET A 30 5.20 -7.73 18.10
N LYS A 31 5.85 -8.89 18.12
CA LYS A 31 5.55 -9.98 17.19
C LYS A 31 4.10 -10.48 17.29
N ALA A 32 3.51 -10.47 18.48
CA ALA A 32 2.18 -11.02 18.73
C ALA A 32 1.05 -9.99 18.59
N ASN A 33 1.30 -8.71 18.87
CA ASN A 33 0.25 -7.70 19.06
C ASN A 33 0.43 -6.44 18.21
N THR A 34 1.43 -6.39 17.33
CA THR A 34 1.64 -5.23 16.46
C THR A 34 1.70 -5.63 15.00
N PHE A 35 1.28 -4.71 14.14
CA PHE A 35 1.38 -4.84 12.71
C PHE A 35 2.30 -3.76 12.17
N LEU A 36 3.35 -4.16 11.45
CA LEU A 36 4.29 -3.23 10.85
C LEU A 36 3.78 -2.78 9.48
N LEU A 37 3.64 -1.47 9.32
CA LEU A 37 3.28 -0.84 8.06
C LEU A 37 4.54 -0.66 7.22
N THR A 38 4.78 -1.56 6.28
CA THR A 38 6.04 -1.62 5.52
C THR A 38 5.98 -0.96 4.15
N ASP A 39 4.79 -0.64 3.65
CA ASP A 39 4.59 -0.10 2.31
C ASP A 39 3.72 1.16 2.32
N LEU A 40 3.60 1.79 1.15
CA LEU A 40 2.80 3.00 0.98
C LEU A 40 1.29 2.75 1.10
N PHE A 41 0.82 1.51 0.98
CA PHE A 41 -0.58 1.16 1.21
C PHE A 41 -0.93 1.13 2.71
N GLY A 42 0.06 0.93 3.58
CA GLY A 42 -0.10 0.99 5.03
C GLY A 42 -0.47 2.39 5.55
N ILE A 43 -0.13 3.47 4.84
CA ILE A 43 -0.44 4.84 5.26
C ILE A 43 -1.97 5.12 5.26
N PRO A 44 -2.70 4.92 4.15
CA PRO A 44 -4.15 5.09 4.16
C PRO A 44 -4.85 4.09 5.09
N GLU A 45 -4.34 2.87 5.23
CA GLU A 45 -4.86 1.89 6.20
C GLU A 45 -4.73 2.40 7.65
N ALA A 46 -3.57 2.90 8.05
CA ALA A 46 -3.36 3.50 9.37
C ALA A 46 -4.26 4.69 9.63
N CYS A 47 -4.42 5.56 8.62
CA CYS A 47 -5.33 6.69 8.70
C CYS A 47 -6.78 6.23 8.92
N LEU A 48 -7.22 5.21 8.17
CA LEU A 48 -8.56 4.66 8.29
C LEU A 48 -8.80 4.03 9.67
N ILE A 49 -7.86 3.24 10.17
CA ILE A 49 -7.92 2.66 11.54
C ILE A 49 -8.05 3.79 12.57
N ALA A 50 -7.21 4.83 12.44
CA ALA A 50 -7.25 5.97 13.35
C ALA A 50 -8.59 6.72 13.32
N ASP A 51 -9.19 6.88 12.13
CA ASP A 51 -10.49 7.54 11.94
C ASP A 51 -11.63 6.72 12.54
N VAL A 52 -11.64 5.39 12.33
CA VAL A 52 -12.67 4.50 12.89
C VAL A 52 -12.60 4.50 14.43
N ILE A 53 -11.40 4.38 15.01
CA ILE A 53 -11.21 4.47 16.46
C ILE A 53 -11.68 5.82 16.99
N GLN A 54 -11.32 6.92 16.32
CA GLN A 54 -11.73 8.26 16.73
C GLN A 54 -13.26 8.43 16.70
N TYR A 55 -13.91 7.90 15.67
CA TYR A 55 -15.36 7.90 15.54
C TYR A 55 -16.02 7.09 16.67
N PHE A 56 -15.57 5.86 16.91
CA PHE A 56 -16.13 4.97 17.92
C PHE A 56 -16.02 5.57 19.33
N ASN A 57 -14.86 6.16 19.64
CA ASN A 57 -14.65 6.88 20.89
C ASN A 57 -15.60 8.08 21.02
N ALA A 58 -15.82 8.85 19.95
CA ALA A 58 -16.70 10.02 19.97
C ALA A 58 -18.18 9.66 20.18
N VAL A 59 -18.64 8.53 19.64
CA VAL A 59 -20.03 8.07 19.77
C VAL A 59 -20.26 7.10 20.94
N GLY A 60 -19.22 6.74 21.68
CA GLY A 60 -19.32 5.85 22.84
C GLY A 60 -19.55 4.38 22.48
N VAL A 61 -19.16 3.95 21.27
CA VAL A 61 -19.23 2.54 20.88
C VAL A 61 -18.12 1.77 21.59
N THR A 62 -18.48 0.70 22.29
CA THR A 62 -17.50 -0.25 22.84
C THR A 62 -16.99 -1.17 21.74
N TYR A 63 -15.68 -1.37 21.68
CA TYR A 63 -15.04 -2.25 20.72
C TYR A 63 -13.85 -2.97 21.36
N ASP A 64 -13.52 -4.12 20.79
CA ASP A 64 -12.24 -4.77 21.02
C ASP A 64 -11.23 -4.26 19.96
N PRO A 65 -10.07 -3.70 20.36
CA PRO A 65 -9.10 -3.16 19.41
C PRO A 65 -8.55 -4.18 18.41
N HIS A 66 -8.44 -5.46 18.79
CA HIS A 66 -7.94 -6.51 17.92
C HIS A 66 -8.95 -6.82 16.81
N TYR A 67 -10.22 -7.00 17.15
CA TYR A 67 -11.26 -7.25 16.15
C TYR A 67 -11.52 -6.03 15.24
N LEU A 68 -11.51 -4.81 15.79
CA LEU A 68 -11.62 -3.60 14.97
C LEU A 68 -10.48 -3.50 13.95
N PHE A 69 -9.26 -3.79 14.38
CA PHE A 69 -8.10 -3.84 13.49
C PHE A 69 -8.26 -4.88 12.39
N GLU A 70 -8.65 -6.11 12.73
CA GLU A 70 -8.86 -7.19 11.76
C GLU A 70 -9.98 -6.87 10.77
N ASP A 71 -11.07 -6.22 11.20
CA ASP A 71 -12.18 -5.83 10.33
C ASP A 71 -11.76 -4.75 9.32
N VAL A 72 -11.10 -3.69 9.78
CA VAL A 72 -10.63 -2.60 8.91
C VAL A 72 -9.60 -3.13 7.91
N ARG A 73 -8.62 -3.91 8.41
CA ARG A 73 -7.60 -4.52 7.57
C ARG A 73 -8.18 -5.54 6.59
N GLY A 74 -9.17 -6.32 7.02
CA GLY A 74 -9.92 -7.24 6.17
C GLY A 74 -10.61 -6.52 5.01
N ALA A 75 -11.23 -5.38 5.28
CA ALA A 75 -11.84 -4.54 4.23
C ALA A 75 -10.80 -3.99 3.25
N VAL A 76 -9.69 -3.42 3.75
CA VAL A 76 -8.60 -2.92 2.91
C VAL A 76 -7.97 -4.04 2.08
N ARG A 77 -7.74 -5.21 2.67
CA ARG A 77 -7.24 -6.38 1.94
C ARG A 77 -8.20 -6.84 0.86
N THR A 78 -9.51 -6.84 1.14
CA THR A 78 -10.53 -7.30 0.20
C THR A 78 -10.47 -6.52 -1.11
N ILE A 79 -10.41 -5.19 -1.05
CA ILE A 79 -10.37 -4.33 -2.26
C ILE A 79 -9.09 -4.52 -3.11
N HIS A 80 -8.01 -5.02 -2.51
CA HIS A 80 -6.78 -5.37 -3.22
C HIS A 80 -6.87 -6.75 -3.87
N VAL A 81 -7.46 -7.72 -3.17
CA VAL A 81 -7.54 -9.13 -3.62
C VAL A 81 -8.62 -9.32 -4.68
N ASP A 82 -9.78 -8.68 -4.53
CA ASP A 82 -10.89 -8.78 -5.49
C ASP A 82 -10.66 -7.95 -6.77
N GLY A 83 -9.64 -7.08 -6.77
CA GLY A 83 -9.28 -6.21 -7.88
C GLY A 83 -10.10 -4.92 -7.98
N SER A 84 -10.98 -4.62 -7.03
CA SER A 84 -11.77 -3.39 -6.98
C SER A 84 -10.89 -2.14 -7.07
N LEU A 85 -9.76 -2.12 -6.36
CA LEU A 85 -8.79 -1.03 -6.45
C LEU A 85 -8.21 -0.87 -7.87
N HIS A 86 -7.81 -1.97 -8.49
CA HIS A 86 -7.27 -1.97 -9.85
C HIS A 86 -8.31 -1.48 -10.89
N LEU A 87 -9.58 -1.86 -10.71
CA LEU A 87 -10.68 -1.41 -11.56
C LEU A 87 -10.91 0.09 -11.41
N ALA A 88 -10.94 0.61 -10.17
CA ALA A 88 -11.10 2.03 -9.91
C ALA A 88 -9.96 2.87 -10.53
N ILE A 89 -8.71 2.43 -10.36
CA ILE A 89 -7.54 3.08 -10.98
C ILE A 89 -7.62 3.01 -12.51
N SER A 90 -8.03 1.86 -13.05
CA SER A 90 -8.14 1.66 -14.50
C SER A 90 -9.25 2.47 -15.16
N ALA A 91 -10.28 2.86 -14.38
CA ALA A 91 -11.39 3.68 -14.87
C ALA A 91 -11.02 5.16 -15.00
N ASP A 92 -10.04 5.64 -14.23
CA ASP A 92 -9.57 7.04 -14.23
C ASP A 92 -8.04 7.11 -14.19
N GLN A 93 -7.40 6.59 -15.25
CA GLN A 93 -5.94 6.50 -15.29
C GLN A 93 -5.26 7.86 -15.28
N ASP A 94 -5.90 8.91 -15.79
CA ASP A 94 -5.34 10.26 -15.84
C ASP A 94 -5.16 10.86 -14.45
N ARG A 95 -6.06 10.50 -13.52
CA ARG A 95 -5.97 10.91 -12.12
C ARG A 95 -4.86 10.18 -11.36
N TYR A 96 -4.67 8.89 -11.62
CA TYR A 96 -3.81 8.04 -10.80
C TYR A 96 -2.42 7.76 -11.40
N LEU A 97 -2.28 7.84 -12.73
CA LEU A 97 -1.06 7.49 -13.45
C LEU A 97 -0.57 8.67 -14.30
N LYS A 98 0.69 9.06 -14.08
CA LYS A 98 1.35 10.09 -14.89
C LYS A 98 2.21 9.42 -15.97
N PRO A 99 2.11 9.83 -17.24
CA PRO A 99 3.06 9.43 -18.27
C PRO A 99 4.50 9.76 -17.85
N ASN A 100 5.43 8.89 -18.22
CA ASN A 100 6.86 9.03 -17.95
C ASN A 100 7.66 8.67 -19.22
N PRO A 101 7.84 9.62 -20.15
CA PRO A 101 8.59 9.39 -21.38
C PRO A 101 10.08 9.09 -21.10
N ASP A 102 10.65 9.63 -20.01
CA ASP A 102 12.04 9.39 -19.65
C ASP A 102 12.28 7.92 -19.26
N LEU A 103 11.30 7.29 -18.59
CA LEU A 103 11.35 5.85 -18.28
C LEU A 103 11.35 5.01 -19.56
N ALA A 104 10.54 5.37 -20.56
CA ALA A 104 10.51 4.64 -21.83
C ALA A 104 11.85 4.73 -22.55
N ALA A 105 12.43 5.93 -22.66
CA ALA A 105 13.74 6.15 -23.27
C ALA A 105 14.85 5.38 -22.52
N PHE A 106 14.81 5.38 -21.19
CA PHE A 106 15.77 4.65 -20.37
C PHE A 106 15.72 3.14 -20.60
N LEU A 107 14.52 2.54 -20.60
CA LEU A 107 14.34 1.10 -20.86
C LEU A 107 14.80 0.72 -22.29
N GLN A 108 14.51 1.57 -23.27
CA GLN A 108 14.98 1.38 -24.65
C GLN A 108 16.51 1.44 -24.75
N GLN A 109 17.14 2.38 -24.06
CA GLN A 109 18.61 2.48 -24.03
C GLN A 109 19.24 1.21 -23.46
N LEU A 110 18.78 0.75 -22.30
CA LEU A 110 19.28 -0.49 -21.67
C LEU A 110 19.19 -1.68 -22.64
N LYS A 111 18.05 -1.81 -23.33
CA LYS A 111 17.86 -2.87 -24.33
C LYS A 111 18.81 -2.72 -25.53
N SER A 112 19.05 -1.50 -26.00
CA SER A 112 19.99 -1.24 -27.11
C SER A 112 21.44 -1.56 -26.75
N GLU A 113 21.79 -1.48 -25.47
CA GLU A 113 23.10 -1.88 -24.93
C GLU A 113 23.21 -3.40 -24.69
N GLY A 114 22.15 -4.17 -25.00
CA GLY A 114 22.13 -5.63 -24.84
C GLY A 114 21.88 -6.09 -23.41
N ILE A 115 21.38 -5.23 -22.52
CA ILE A 115 21.03 -5.59 -21.15
C ILE A 115 19.70 -6.33 -21.13
N SER A 116 19.68 -7.51 -20.52
CA SER A 116 18.44 -8.27 -20.32
C SER A 116 17.60 -7.69 -19.19
N LEU A 117 16.31 -7.48 -19.45
CA LEU A 117 15.36 -6.85 -18.53
C LEU A 117 14.22 -7.81 -18.19
N PHE A 118 13.75 -7.77 -16.94
CA PHE A 118 12.56 -8.49 -16.51
C PHE A 118 11.62 -7.60 -15.70
N LEU A 119 10.33 -7.91 -15.76
CA LEU A 119 9.28 -7.31 -14.94
C LEU A 119 8.67 -8.39 -14.04
N LEU A 120 8.71 -8.19 -12.73
CA LEU A 120 8.12 -9.07 -11.73
C LEU A 120 7.11 -8.27 -10.89
N THR A 121 5.83 -8.64 -10.92
CA THR A 121 4.77 -7.90 -10.23
C THR A 121 3.71 -8.81 -9.63
N ASN A 122 3.21 -8.45 -8.45
CA ASN A 122 2.09 -9.14 -7.80
C ASN A 122 0.75 -8.80 -8.47
N SER A 123 0.73 -7.79 -9.35
CA SER A 123 -0.48 -7.35 -10.05
C SER A 123 -0.87 -8.29 -11.18
N HIS A 124 -2.16 -8.29 -11.52
CA HIS A 124 -2.68 -9.04 -12.67
C HIS A 124 -2.32 -8.36 -14.00
N TYR A 125 -2.14 -9.16 -15.05
CA TYR A 125 -1.74 -8.68 -16.37
C TYR A 125 -2.64 -7.57 -16.96
N PRO A 126 -3.99 -7.63 -16.91
CA PRO A 126 -4.82 -6.58 -17.51
C PRO A 126 -4.62 -5.20 -16.88
N PHE A 127 -4.35 -5.14 -15.57
CA PHE A 127 -4.03 -3.90 -14.87
C PHE A 127 -2.67 -3.38 -15.31
N MET A 128 -1.67 -4.27 -15.39
CA MET A 128 -0.33 -3.92 -15.83
C MET A 128 -0.28 -3.44 -17.29
N ASP A 129 -0.95 -4.12 -18.22
CA ASP A 129 -0.95 -3.73 -19.63
C ASP A 129 -1.52 -2.32 -19.82
N LYS A 130 -2.63 -2.03 -19.14
CA LYS A 130 -3.25 -0.70 -19.09
C LYS A 130 -2.30 0.36 -18.53
N GLY A 131 -1.69 0.09 -17.37
CA GLY A 131 -0.79 1.03 -16.71
C GLY A 131 0.50 1.27 -17.51
N MET A 132 1.12 0.23 -18.04
CA MET A 132 2.36 0.32 -18.81
C MET A 132 2.17 1.09 -20.12
N ARG A 133 1.05 0.88 -20.82
CA ARG A 133 0.68 1.68 -22.01
C ARG A 133 0.54 3.17 -21.67
N LYS A 134 -0.07 3.49 -20.52
CA LYS A 134 -0.24 4.87 -20.05
C LYS A 134 1.09 5.52 -19.64
N ILE A 135 1.93 4.79 -18.90
CA ILE A 135 3.19 5.32 -18.35
C ILE A 135 4.23 5.47 -19.45
N LEU A 136 4.45 4.46 -20.28
CA LEU A 136 5.54 4.46 -21.27
C LEU A 136 5.16 5.15 -22.58
N GLY A 137 3.86 5.37 -22.82
CA GLY A 137 3.36 5.86 -24.10
C GLY A 137 3.36 4.77 -25.17
N THR A 138 2.36 4.82 -26.06
CA THR A 138 2.13 3.81 -27.10
C THR A 138 2.44 4.32 -28.50
N SER A 139 3.43 5.18 -28.67
CA SER A 139 3.88 5.60 -30.00
C SER A 139 4.69 4.47 -30.65
N GLY A 140 3.99 3.44 -31.13
CA GLY A 140 4.48 2.45 -32.09
C GLY A 140 4.75 1.06 -31.53
N ASP A 141 5.47 0.95 -30.41
CA ASP A 141 5.95 -0.34 -29.93
C ASP A 141 5.16 -0.90 -28.73
N ASP A 142 5.00 -2.22 -28.73
CA ASP A 142 4.47 -2.96 -27.61
C ASP A 142 5.44 -2.89 -26.43
N TRP A 143 5.02 -2.29 -25.31
CA TRP A 143 5.85 -2.11 -24.11
C TRP A 143 6.47 -3.43 -23.62
N ARG A 144 5.80 -4.56 -23.89
CA ARG A 144 6.28 -5.89 -23.52
C ARG A 144 7.61 -6.24 -24.19
N SER A 145 7.86 -5.68 -25.38
CA SER A 145 9.14 -5.86 -26.06
C SER A 145 10.31 -5.28 -25.28
N LEU A 146 10.10 -4.37 -24.32
CA LEU A 146 11.17 -3.82 -23.49
C LEU A 146 11.70 -4.83 -22.45
N PHE A 147 11.04 -5.97 -22.27
CA PHE A 147 11.39 -6.96 -21.25
C PHE A 147 11.55 -8.35 -21.90
N ASP A 148 12.60 -9.07 -21.52
CA ASP A 148 12.82 -10.47 -21.92
C ASP A 148 11.89 -11.42 -21.16
N VAL A 149 11.55 -11.07 -19.92
CA VAL A 149 10.68 -11.86 -19.05
C VAL A 149 9.67 -10.97 -18.35
N ILE A 150 8.40 -11.36 -18.40
CA ILE A 150 7.31 -10.68 -17.67
C ILE A 150 6.59 -11.73 -16.81
N ILE A 151 6.67 -11.57 -15.49
CA ILE A 151 6.00 -12.41 -14.50
C ILE A 151 4.98 -11.54 -13.77
N VAL A 152 3.72 -11.94 -13.85
CA VAL A 152 2.58 -11.31 -13.19
C VAL A 152 2.02 -12.25 -12.13
N ARG A 153 1.38 -11.68 -11.10
CA ARG A 153 0.89 -12.44 -9.93
C ARG A 153 1.98 -13.31 -9.28
N ALA A 154 3.16 -12.72 -9.11
CA ALA A 154 4.31 -13.33 -8.45
C ALA A 154 4.02 -13.70 -6.99
#